data_AF-A0A248VYJ3-F1
#
_entry.id   AF-A0A248VYJ3-F1
#
_cell.length_a   1.000
_cell.length_b   1.000
_cell.length_c   1.000
_cell.angle_alpha   90.00
_cell.angle_beta   90.00
_cell.angle_gamma   90.00
#
_symmetry.space_group_name_H-M   'P 1'
#
loop_
_entity.id
_entity.type
_entity.pdbx_description
1 polymer ?
#
loop_
_entity_poly.entity_id
_entity_poly.type
_entity_poly.pdbx_seq_one_letter_code
_entity_poly.pdbx_strand_id
1 'polypeptide(L)'
;MSDAAPDEIRLAAEIERLKVEFPQTSQTRELYREACVLLFFRFGMTPTANRLHQLVRRGSMSTPVAVLAEFWSDLREKSRVRIEHADLPEDLQGAAGELVAALWKRAASAAETSLAALRDDVEAVRLAAEASVATLQADLARTEAALEQRTTALLASQVQVSDQERELAAAAATRSALEGEIGRLQQEGRERDAALAQARVDFAAELDKVRASAELAETRLQAAEKRALLEIDRERSATARLQRELEGAQQRATLDGERAQGEIQALQKQLGDVRHHAGILEGQLGALQASHDAQNQTIEVLRQKLTTAAGRPPERRKSRRAIAGAVKSVRSSRKGAAGT
;
A
#
# COMPACT_ATOMS: atom_id res chain seq x y z
N MET A 1 -84.46 -31.14 -42.27
CA MET A 1 -85.73 -30.41 -42.43
C MET A 1 -85.68 -29.18 -41.53
N SER A 2 -85.07 -28.09 -42.00
CA SER A 2 -84.72 -26.96 -41.11
C SER A 2 -84.94 -25.57 -41.73
N ASP A 3 -84.95 -25.43 -43.05
CA ASP A 3 -85.12 -24.14 -43.74
C ASP A 3 -86.54 -23.54 -43.66
N ALA A 4 -87.54 -24.33 -43.29
CA ALA A 4 -88.92 -23.85 -43.18
C ALA A 4 -89.08 -22.70 -42.15
N ALA A 5 -88.31 -22.71 -41.06
CA ALA A 5 -88.39 -21.70 -40.01
C ALA A 5 -87.87 -20.31 -40.43
N PRO A 6 -86.65 -20.13 -40.98
CA PRO A 6 -86.20 -18.83 -41.48
C PRO A 6 -87.07 -18.32 -42.63
N ASP A 7 -87.61 -19.21 -43.48
CA ASP A 7 -88.43 -18.79 -44.61
C ASP A 7 -89.86 -18.40 -44.22
N GLU A 8 -90.49 -19.00 -43.20
CA GLU A 8 -91.76 -18.48 -42.64
C GLU A 8 -91.58 -17.07 -42.04
N ILE A 9 -90.44 -16.78 -41.40
CA ILE A 9 -90.13 -15.45 -40.83
C ILE A 9 -89.92 -14.42 -41.94
N ARG A 10 -89.17 -14.77 -43.00
CA ARG A 10 -88.96 -13.92 -44.19
C ARG A 10 -90.27 -13.65 -44.92
N LEU A 11 -91.07 -14.70 -45.16
CA LEU A 11 -92.39 -14.62 -45.77
C LEU A 11 -93.31 -13.65 -45.02
N ALA A 12 -93.36 -13.75 -43.68
CA ALA A 12 -94.15 -12.85 -42.86
C ALA A 12 -93.68 -11.39 -43.01
N ALA A 13 -92.37 -11.14 -42.94
CA ALA A 13 -91.81 -9.80 -43.08
C ALA A 13 -92.05 -9.18 -44.47
N GLU A 14 -91.98 -9.97 -45.54
CA GLU A 14 -92.27 -9.50 -46.91
C GLU A 14 -93.77 -9.29 -47.16
N ILE A 15 -94.65 -10.08 -46.54
CA ILE A 15 -96.10 -9.84 -46.58
C ILE A 15 -96.50 -8.60 -45.75
N GLU A 16 -95.83 -8.31 -44.63
CA GLU A 16 -96.04 -7.05 -43.91
C GLU A 16 -95.57 -5.83 -44.74
N ARG A 17 -94.49 -5.95 -45.53
CA ARG A 17 -94.10 -4.89 -46.50
C ARG A 17 -95.20 -4.65 -47.53
N LEU A 18 -95.74 -5.71 -48.15
CA LEU A 18 -96.86 -5.58 -49.10
C LEU A 18 -98.11 -4.95 -48.45
N LYS A 19 -98.41 -5.23 -47.17
CA LYS A 19 -99.53 -4.58 -46.45
C LYS A 19 -99.34 -3.08 -46.19
N VAL A 20 -98.09 -2.61 -46.15
CA VAL A 20 -97.72 -1.19 -46.05
C VAL A 20 -97.76 -0.53 -47.44
N GLU A 21 -97.34 -1.25 -48.48
CA GLU A 21 -97.35 -0.78 -49.87
C GLU A 21 -98.75 -0.70 -50.48
N PHE A 22 -99.70 -1.50 -49.98
CA PHE A 22 -101.14 -1.43 -50.30
C PHE A 22 -101.98 -1.06 -49.06
N PRO A 23 -102.08 0.23 -48.67
CA PRO A 23 -102.76 0.64 -47.43
C PRO A 23 -104.28 0.55 -47.49
N GLN A 24 -104.86 0.75 -48.68
CA GLN A 24 -106.30 0.99 -48.85
C GLN A 24 -107.09 -0.31 -49.04
N THR A 25 -108.27 -0.40 -48.40
CA THR A 25 -109.17 -1.56 -48.50
C THR A 25 -109.63 -1.86 -49.93
N SER A 26 -109.70 -0.86 -50.80
CA SER A 26 -110.03 -1.01 -52.22
C SER A 26 -109.06 -1.94 -52.98
N GLN A 27 -107.78 -1.95 -52.62
CA GLN A 27 -106.73 -2.74 -53.30
C GLN A 27 -106.52 -4.14 -52.69
N THR A 28 -107.47 -4.62 -51.87
CA THR A 28 -107.37 -5.94 -51.22
C THR A 28 -107.17 -7.09 -52.22
N ARG A 29 -107.72 -7.00 -53.44
CA ARG A 29 -107.50 -8.00 -54.51
C ARG A 29 -106.06 -8.03 -55.01
N GLU A 30 -105.45 -6.87 -55.25
CA GLU A 30 -104.07 -6.74 -55.73
C GLU A 30 -103.08 -7.30 -54.69
N LEU A 31 -103.29 -6.95 -53.41
CA LEU A 31 -102.52 -7.50 -52.29
C LEU A 31 -102.61 -9.04 -52.19
N TYR A 32 -103.77 -9.64 -52.48
CA TYR A 32 -103.88 -11.10 -52.57
C TYR A 32 -103.17 -11.69 -53.81
N ARG A 33 -103.13 -10.95 -54.93
CA ARG A 33 -102.47 -11.41 -56.16
C ARG A 33 -100.95 -11.43 -56.00
N GLU A 34 -100.37 -10.38 -55.44
CA GLU A 34 -98.93 -10.33 -55.19
C GLU A 34 -98.51 -11.30 -54.06
N ALA A 35 -99.40 -11.57 -53.09
CA ALA A 35 -99.19 -12.68 -52.15
C ALA A 35 -99.18 -14.07 -52.83
N CYS A 36 -100.01 -14.31 -53.86
CA CYS A 36 -99.93 -15.53 -54.69
C CYS A 36 -98.60 -15.62 -55.46
N VAL A 37 -98.19 -14.53 -56.12
CA VAL A 37 -96.92 -14.43 -56.86
C VAL A 37 -95.75 -14.73 -55.94
N LEU A 38 -95.70 -14.08 -54.77
CA LEU A 38 -94.61 -14.22 -53.80
C LEU A 38 -94.53 -15.65 -53.22
N LEU A 39 -95.66 -16.23 -52.80
CA LEU A 39 -95.70 -17.62 -52.32
C LEU A 39 -95.18 -18.60 -53.37
N PHE A 40 -95.65 -18.48 -54.61
CA PHE A 40 -95.36 -19.44 -55.68
C PHE A 40 -93.94 -19.30 -56.25
N PHE A 41 -93.53 -18.10 -56.65
CA PHE A 41 -92.27 -17.90 -57.37
C PHE A 41 -91.05 -17.70 -56.46
N ARG A 42 -91.22 -17.13 -55.26
CA ARG A 42 -90.11 -16.78 -54.36
C ARG A 42 -89.90 -17.78 -53.24
N PHE A 43 -90.98 -18.45 -52.80
CA PHE A 43 -90.95 -19.44 -51.72
C PHE A 43 -91.34 -20.87 -52.16
N GLY A 44 -91.65 -21.09 -53.45
CA GLY A 44 -91.97 -22.41 -53.99
C GLY A 44 -93.23 -23.08 -53.43
N MET A 45 -94.04 -22.36 -52.65
CA MET A 45 -95.23 -22.89 -52.00
C MET A 45 -96.47 -22.71 -52.88
N THR A 46 -97.33 -23.72 -52.94
CA THR A 46 -98.63 -23.61 -53.61
C THR A 46 -99.53 -22.64 -52.83
N PRO A 47 -99.95 -21.49 -53.41
CA PRO A 47 -100.89 -20.60 -52.74
C PRO A 47 -102.23 -21.32 -52.53
N THR A 48 -102.79 -21.17 -51.32
CA THR A 48 -104.11 -21.71 -50.95
C THR A 48 -104.92 -20.62 -50.25
N ALA A 49 -106.24 -20.59 -50.48
CA ALA A 49 -107.11 -19.51 -50.00
C ALA A 49 -107.03 -19.30 -48.48
N ASN A 50 -107.00 -20.38 -47.69
CA ASN A 50 -106.84 -20.31 -46.24
C ASN A 50 -105.49 -19.70 -45.82
N ARG A 51 -104.38 -20.11 -46.45
CA ARG A 51 -103.03 -19.61 -46.10
C ARG A 51 -102.87 -18.14 -46.50
N LEU A 52 -103.37 -17.75 -47.67
CA LEU A 52 -103.46 -16.36 -48.11
C LEU A 52 -104.22 -15.50 -47.09
N HIS A 53 -105.43 -15.94 -46.69
CA HIS A 53 -106.25 -15.24 -45.71
C HIS A 53 -105.57 -15.15 -44.33
N GLN A 54 -104.93 -16.21 -43.85
CA GLN A 54 -104.18 -16.24 -42.59
C GLN A 54 -102.99 -15.26 -42.56
N LEU A 55 -102.34 -15.04 -43.70
CA LEU A 55 -101.19 -14.15 -43.83
C LEU A 55 -101.64 -12.69 -44.03
N VAL A 56 -102.59 -12.41 -44.93
CA VAL A 56 -103.02 -11.04 -45.28
C VAL A 56 -104.02 -10.46 -44.27
N ARG A 57 -104.96 -11.26 -43.75
CA ARG A 57 -105.98 -10.89 -42.74
C ARG A 57 -106.78 -9.60 -43.05
N ARG A 58 -107.07 -9.33 -44.32
CA ARG A 58 -107.93 -8.21 -44.78
C ARG A 58 -109.01 -8.71 -45.76
N GLY A 59 -110.19 -8.09 -45.73
CA GLY A 59 -111.31 -8.42 -46.62
C GLY A 59 -112.15 -9.63 -46.18
N SER A 60 -113.00 -10.11 -47.09
CA SER A 60 -113.87 -11.28 -46.87
C SER A 60 -113.24 -12.56 -47.40
N MET A 61 -113.61 -13.71 -46.83
CA MET A 61 -113.10 -15.05 -47.19
C MET A 61 -113.35 -15.46 -48.65
N SER A 62 -114.25 -14.79 -49.38
CA SER A 62 -114.47 -15.04 -50.81
C SER A 62 -113.39 -14.43 -51.72
N THR A 63 -112.71 -13.36 -51.28
CA THR A 63 -111.71 -12.65 -52.11
C THR A 63 -110.47 -13.49 -52.42
N PRO A 64 -109.83 -14.22 -51.47
CA PRO A 64 -108.67 -15.05 -51.75
C PRO A 64 -108.95 -16.18 -52.76
N VAL A 65 -110.18 -16.71 -52.78
CA VAL A 65 -110.56 -17.83 -53.68
C VAL A 65 -110.61 -17.37 -55.13
N ALA A 66 -111.23 -16.21 -55.40
CA ALA A 66 -111.34 -15.66 -56.75
C ALA A 66 -109.97 -15.29 -57.33
N VAL A 67 -109.15 -14.54 -56.57
CA VAL A 67 -107.82 -14.10 -57.01
C VAL A 67 -106.87 -15.28 -57.25
N LEU A 68 -107.00 -16.35 -56.46
CA LEU A 68 -106.25 -17.59 -56.67
C LEU A 68 -106.68 -18.31 -57.96
N ALA A 69 -107.97 -18.36 -58.28
CA ALA A 69 -108.45 -18.97 -59.52
C ALA A 69 -107.98 -18.17 -60.77
N GLU A 70 -108.05 -16.84 -60.70
CA GLU A 70 -107.52 -15.92 -61.71
C GLU A 70 -106.00 -16.13 -61.90
N PHE A 71 -105.22 -16.13 -60.81
CA PHE A 71 -103.76 -16.37 -60.83
C PHE A 71 -103.37 -17.68 -61.51
N TRP A 72 -104.05 -18.79 -61.21
CA TRP A 72 -103.78 -20.07 -61.88
C TRP A 72 -104.21 -20.08 -63.35
N SER A 73 -105.14 -19.22 -63.78
CA SER A 73 -105.44 -19.04 -65.21
C SER A 73 -104.28 -18.28 -65.90
N ASP A 74 -103.97 -17.09 -65.37
CA ASP A 74 -102.85 -16.20 -65.76
C ASP A 74 -101.55 -16.99 -66.00
N LEU A 75 -101.19 -17.85 -65.04
CA LEU A 75 -99.95 -18.61 -65.06
C LEU A 75 -99.91 -19.69 -66.14
N ARG A 76 -101.02 -20.43 -66.32
CA ARG A 76 -101.11 -21.52 -67.31
C ARG A 76 -101.14 -21.00 -68.75
N GLU A 77 -101.69 -19.81 -68.94
CA GLU A 77 -101.66 -19.11 -70.22
C GLU A 77 -100.23 -18.63 -70.53
N LYS A 78 -99.58 -17.91 -69.59
CA LYS A 78 -98.21 -17.39 -69.76
C LYS A 78 -97.13 -18.48 -69.86
N SER A 79 -97.40 -19.70 -69.38
CA SER A 79 -96.47 -20.84 -69.54
C SER A 79 -96.55 -21.53 -70.90
N ARG A 80 -97.51 -21.19 -71.78
CA ARG A 80 -97.66 -21.83 -73.10
C ARG A 80 -96.77 -21.17 -74.15
N VAL A 81 -95.67 -21.85 -74.49
CA VAL A 81 -94.90 -21.52 -75.70
C VAL A 81 -95.69 -21.97 -76.93
N ARG A 82 -96.52 -21.08 -77.48
CA ARG A 82 -97.17 -21.25 -78.78
C ARG A 82 -96.50 -20.35 -79.81
N ILE A 83 -96.09 -20.93 -80.93
CA ILE A 83 -95.59 -20.20 -82.10
C ILE A 83 -96.80 -19.88 -82.98
N GLU A 84 -97.63 -18.91 -82.58
CA GLU A 84 -98.87 -18.60 -83.32
C GLU A 84 -98.56 -17.90 -84.64
N HIS A 85 -98.77 -18.61 -85.75
CA HIS A 85 -98.61 -18.13 -87.12
C HIS A 85 -99.75 -18.72 -87.96
N ALA A 86 -100.44 -17.88 -88.73
CA ALA A 86 -101.83 -18.10 -89.11
C ALA A 86 -102.11 -19.33 -90.01
N ASP A 87 -101.10 -19.80 -90.74
CA ASP A 87 -101.24 -20.84 -91.77
C ASP A 87 -100.51 -22.16 -91.41
N LEU A 88 -100.07 -22.35 -90.16
CA LEU A 88 -99.33 -23.55 -89.74
C LEU A 88 -100.24 -24.58 -89.02
N PRO A 89 -100.31 -25.85 -89.48
CA PRO A 89 -101.03 -26.91 -88.78
C PRO A 89 -100.56 -27.14 -87.35
N GLU A 90 -101.49 -27.43 -86.43
CA GLU A 90 -101.20 -27.61 -84.98
C GLU A 90 -100.15 -28.70 -84.72
N ASP A 91 -100.14 -29.79 -85.49
CA ASP A 91 -99.15 -30.88 -85.38
C ASP A 91 -97.71 -30.38 -85.60
N LEU A 92 -97.50 -29.51 -86.58
CA LEU A 92 -96.19 -28.92 -86.88
C LEU A 92 -95.80 -27.85 -85.85
N GLN A 93 -96.78 -27.09 -85.35
CA GLN A 93 -96.57 -26.14 -84.26
C GLN A 93 -96.12 -26.85 -82.98
N GLY A 94 -96.74 -27.99 -82.65
CA GLY A 94 -96.38 -28.86 -81.52
C GLY A 94 -94.95 -29.42 -81.67
N ALA A 95 -94.66 -30.07 -82.80
CA ALA A 95 -93.34 -30.64 -83.07
C ALA A 95 -92.20 -29.60 -83.04
N ALA A 96 -92.46 -28.38 -83.54
CA ALA A 96 -91.50 -27.27 -83.47
C ALA A 96 -91.27 -26.81 -82.01
N GLY A 97 -92.34 -26.70 -81.21
CA GLY A 97 -92.26 -26.37 -79.79
C GLY A 97 -91.47 -27.42 -78.98
N GLU A 98 -91.70 -28.70 -79.25
CA GLU A 98 -90.97 -29.81 -78.62
C GLU A 98 -89.47 -29.80 -78.99
N LEU A 99 -89.14 -29.56 -80.26
CA LEU A 99 -87.74 -29.43 -80.71
C LEU A 99 -87.02 -28.28 -79.97
N VAL A 100 -87.64 -27.09 -79.92
CA VAL A 100 -87.06 -25.92 -79.23
C VAL A 100 -86.92 -26.20 -77.72
N ALA A 101 -87.91 -26.83 -77.09
CA ALA A 101 -87.83 -27.21 -75.67
C ALA A 101 -86.73 -28.26 -75.40
N ALA A 102 -86.51 -29.21 -76.30
CA ALA A 102 -85.44 -30.20 -76.20
C ALA A 102 -84.05 -29.57 -76.40
N LEU A 103 -83.90 -28.68 -77.39
CA LEU A 103 -82.68 -27.91 -77.63
C LEU A 103 -82.35 -27.01 -76.43
N TRP A 104 -83.34 -26.29 -75.88
CA TRP A 104 -83.15 -25.46 -74.69
C TRP A 104 -82.69 -26.27 -73.48
N LYS A 105 -83.37 -27.39 -73.16
CA LYS A 105 -82.96 -28.29 -72.05
C LYS A 105 -81.54 -28.81 -72.22
N ARG A 106 -81.14 -29.17 -73.45
CA ARG A 106 -79.80 -29.67 -73.76
C ARG A 106 -78.73 -28.57 -73.70
N ALA A 107 -79.05 -27.35 -74.09
CA ALA A 107 -78.17 -26.19 -73.95
C ALA A 107 -78.00 -25.79 -72.47
N ALA A 108 -79.09 -25.77 -71.69
CA ALA A 108 -79.06 -25.50 -70.26
C ALA A 108 -78.21 -26.53 -69.49
N SER A 109 -78.44 -27.83 -69.73
CA SER A 109 -77.66 -28.91 -69.12
C SER A 109 -76.16 -28.86 -69.50
N ALA A 110 -75.84 -28.50 -70.75
CA ALA A 110 -74.45 -28.29 -71.17
C ALA A 110 -73.80 -27.07 -70.47
N ALA A 111 -74.55 -25.97 -70.34
CA ALA A 111 -74.09 -24.78 -69.62
C ALA A 111 -73.87 -25.09 -68.12
N GLU A 112 -74.82 -25.74 -67.45
CA GLU A 112 -74.70 -26.23 -66.07
C GLU A 112 -73.46 -27.11 -65.88
N THR A 113 -73.21 -28.04 -66.80
CA THR A 113 -72.03 -28.92 -66.76
C THR A 113 -70.72 -28.13 -66.91
N SER A 114 -70.65 -27.18 -67.86
CA SER A 114 -69.47 -26.31 -68.02
C SER A 114 -69.24 -25.38 -66.82
N LEU A 115 -70.31 -24.93 -66.18
CA LEU A 115 -70.25 -24.04 -65.02
C LEU A 115 -69.85 -24.81 -63.75
N ALA A 116 -70.25 -26.07 -63.62
CA ALA A 116 -69.74 -26.98 -62.60
C ALA A 116 -68.23 -27.21 -62.77
N ALA A 117 -67.77 -27.58 -63.97
CA ALA A 117 -66.34 -27.77 -64.25
C ALA A 117 -65.50 -26.51 -63.94
N LEU A 118 -65.97 -25.33 -64.37
CA LEU A 118 -65.30 -24.05 -64.06
C LEU A 118 -65.28 -23.72 -62.55
N ARG A 119 -66.25 -24.19 -61.75
CA ARG A 119 -66.21 -24.06 -60.29
C ARG A 119 -65.18 -25.00 -59.68
N ASP A 120 -65.15 -26.26 -60.13
CA ASP A 120 -64.22 -27.27 -59.63
C ASP A 120 -62.76 -26.87 -59.95
N ASP A 121 -62.49 -26.35 -61.16
CA ASP A 121 -61.19 -25.79 -61.56
C ASP A 121 -60.78 -24.59 -60.68
N VAL A 122 -61.70 -23.66 -60.42
CA VAL A 122 -61.44 -22.47 -59.57
C VAL A 122 -61.19 -22.86 -58.12
N GLU A 123 -61.97 -23.79 -57.56
CA GLU A 123 -61.75 -24.32 -56.21
C GLU A 123 -60.41 -25.08 -56.10
N ALA A 124 -60.04 -25.88 -57.12
CA ALA A 124 -58.75 -26.56 -57.16
C ALA A 124 -57.58 -25.56 -57.20
N VAL A 125 -57.67 -24.50 -58.00
CA VAL A 125 -56.68 -23.41 -58.02
C VAL A 125 -56.65 -22.65 -56.69
N ARG A 126 -57.81 -22.40 -56.06
CA ARG A 126 -57.89 -21.72 -54.75
C ARG A 126 -57.19 -22.55 -53.67
N LEU A 127 -57.47 -23.85 -53.59
CA LEU A 127 -56.84 -24.77 -52.64
C LEU A 127 -55.32 -24.91 -52.88
N ALA A 128 -54.87 -24.94 -54.14
CA ALA A 128 -53.44 -24.93 -54.46
C ALA A 128 -52.74 -23.62 -54.07
N ALA A 129 -53.42 -22.48 -54.25
CA ALA A 129 -52.93 -21.18 -53.80
C ALA A 129 -52.88 -21.09 -52.27
N GLU A 130 -53.94 -21.51 -51.56
CA GLU A 130 -53.99 -21.59 -50.10
C GLU A 130 -52.86 -22.47 -49.53
N ALA A 131 -52.62 -23.63 -50.13
CA ALA A 131 -51.51 -24.52 -49.75
C ALA A 131 -50.14 -23.88 -49.97
N SER A 132 -49.90 -23.21 -51.11
CA SER A 132 -48.62 -22.56 -51.38
C SER A 132 -48.36 -21.33 -50.49
N VAL A 133 -49.41 -20.56 -50.16
CA VAL A 133 -49.33 -19.48 -49.15
C VAL A 133 -49.00 -20.06 -47.77
N ALA A 134 -49.65 -21.15 -47.36
CA ALA A 134 -49.38 -21.80 -46.07
C ALA A 134 -47.94 -22.33 -45.97
N THR A 135 -47.38 -22.92 -47.04
CA THR A 135 -45.97 -23.36 -47.04
C THR A 135 -45.01 -22.17 -47.00
N LEU A 136 -45.27 -21.10 -47.76
CA LEU A 136 -44.43 -19.89 -47.72
C LEU A 136 -44.47 -19.18 -46.37
N GLN A 137 -45.61 -19.18 -45.67
CA GLN A 137 -45.74 -18.66 -44.30
C GLN A 137 -44.96 -19.52 -43.29
N ALA A 138 -45.04 -20.85 -43.42
CA ALA A 138 -44.27 -21.77 -42.57
C ALA A 138 -42.75 -21.67 -42.83
N ASP A 139 -42.34 -21.40 -44.07
CA ASP A 139 -40.93 -21.18 -44.43
C ASP A 139 -40.44 -19.83 -43.88
N LEU A 140 -41.21 -18.76 -44.06
CA LEU A 140 -40.91 -17.44 -43.52
C LEU A 140 -40.71 -17.50 -41.99
N ALA A 141 -41.68 -18.03 -41.25
CA ALA A 141 -41.60 -18.15 -39.79
C ALA A 141 -40.39 -18.99 -39.32
N ARG A 142 -40.01 -20.03 -40.08
CA ARG A 142 -38.77 -20.80 -39.80
C ARG A 142 -37.51 -19.97 -40.05
N THR A 143 -37.47 -19.14 -41.10
CA THR A 143 -36.34 -18.25 -41.37
C THR A 143 -36.23 -17.10 -40.37
N GLU A 144 -37.35 -16.54 -39.92
CA GLU A 144 -37.40 -15.48 -38.91
C GLU A 144 -36.90 -16.00 -37.55
N ALA A 145 -37.42 -17.14 -37.07
CA ALA A 145 -36.94 -17.76 -35.84
C ALA A 145 -35.44 -18.15 -35.92
N ALA A 146 -34.97 -18.61 -37.08
CA ALA A 146 -33.55 -18.90 -37.30
C ALA A 146 -32.67 -17.63 -37.36
N LEU A 147 -33.23 -16.49 -37.79
CA LEU A 147 -32.56 -15.20 -37.75
C LEU A 147 -32.47 -14.68 -36.31
N GLU A 148 -33.56 -14.74 -35.54
CA GLU A 148 -33.59 -14.36 -34.12
C GLU A 148 -32.61 -15.17 -33.27
N GLN A 149 -32.53 -16.49 -33.48
CA GLN A 149 -31.53 -17.35 -32.82
C GLN A 149 -30.10 -16.96 -33.20
N ARG A 150 -29.85 -16.50 -34.44
CA ARG A 150 -28.53 -16.04 -34.88
C ARG A 150 -28.17 -14.65 -34.35
N THR A 151 -29.12 -13.72 -34.30
CA THR A 151 -28.86 -12.37 -33.76
C THR A 151 -28.65 -12.41 -32.24
N THR A 152 -29.44 -13.20 -31.51
CA THR A 152 -29.23 -13.41 -30.07
C THR A 152 -27.90 -14.09 -29.76
N ALA A 153 -27.52 -15.13 -30.51
CA ALA A 153 -26.20 -15.76 -30.39
C ALA A 153 -25.03 -14.82 -30.74
N LEU A 154 -25.19 -13.98 -31.78
CA LEU A 154 -24.20 -12.98 -32.15
C LEU A 154 -24.03 -11.91 -31.08
N LEU A 155 -25.12 -11.39 -30.52
CA LEU A 155 -25.08 -10.40 -29.43
C LEU A 155 -24.46 -10.99 -28.16
N ALA A 156 -24.78 -12.24 -27.80
CA ALA A 156 -24.16 -12.93 -26.67
C ALA A 156 -22.64 -13.10 -26.87
N SER A 157 -22.21 -13.46 -28.09
CA SER A 157 -20.79 -13.55 -28.45
C SER A 157 -20.09 -12.19 -28.42
N GLN A 158 -20.72 -11.12 -28.89
CA GLN A 158 -20.18 -9.76 -28.82
C GLN A 158 -20.00 -9.28 -27.38
N VAL A 159 -20.94 -9.58 -26.48
CA VAL A 159 -20.79 -9.30 -25.04
C VAL A 159 -19.58 -10.06 -24.47
N GLN A 160 -19.49 -11.37 -24.72
CA GLN A 160 -18.37 -12.22 -24.27
C GLN A 160 -17.01 -11.71 -24.76
N VAL A 161 -16.90 -11.29 -26.03
CA VAL A 161 -15.68 -10.66 -26.57
C VAL A 161 -15.37 -9.36 -25.83
N SER A 162 -16.37 -8.48 -25.63
CA SER A 162 -16.15 -7.21 -24.93
C SER A 162 -15.74 -7.38 -23.46
N ASP A 163 -16.18 -8.45 -22.80
CA ASP A 163 -15.78 -8.78 -21.43
C ASP A 163 -14.38 -9.40 -21.39
N GLN A 164 -14.03 -10.29 -22.33
CA GLN A 164 -12.66 -10.79 -22.50
C GLN A 164 -11.67 -9.68 -22.83
N GLU A 165 -12.04 -8.70 -23.64
CA GLU A 165 -11.21 -7.51 -23.92
C GLU A 165 -10.98 -6.66 -22.64
N ARG A 166 -12.00 -6.52 -21.77
CA ARG A 166 -11.87 -5.85 -20.46
C ARG A 166 -10.94 -6.62 -19.52
N GLU A 167 -11.08 -7.94 -19.43
CA GLU A 167 -10.22 -8.81 -18.62
C GLU A 167 -8.77 -8.77 -19.11
N LEU A 168 -8.54 -8.84 -20.42
CA LEU A 168 -7.21 -8.73 -21.02
C LEU A 168 -6.58 -7.34 -20.80
N ALA A 169 -7.37 -6.26 -20.91
CA ALA A 169 -6.90 -4.91 -20.62
C ALA A 169 -6.52 -4.74 -19.13
N ALA A 170 -7.32 -5.30 -18.22
CA ALA A 170 -7.02 -5.29 -16.78
C ALA A 170 -5.76 -6.12 -16.46
N ALA A 171 -5.60 -7.30 -17.06
CA ALA A 171 -4.41 -8.14 -16.92
C ALA A 171 -3.14 -7.49 -17.51
N ALA A 172 -3.26 -6.77 -18.63
CA ALA A 172 -2.17 -5.99 -19.20
C ALA A 172 -1.76 -4.82 -18.28
N ALA A 173 -2.73 -4.14 -17.68
CA ALA A 173 -2.48 -3.04 -16.74
C ALA A 173 -1.81 -3.53 -15.44
N THR A 174 -2.26 -4.63 -14.85
CA THR A 174 -1.62 -5.20 -13.64
C THR A 174 -0.23 -5.75 -13.95
N ARG A 175 -0.02 -6.40 -15.11
CA ARG A 175 1.31 -6.81 -15.56
C ARG A 175 2.26 -5.61 -15.71
N SER A 176 1.82 -4.54 -16.37
CA SER A 176 2.62 -3.31 -16.55
C SER A 176 3.01 -2.66 -15.22
N ALA A 177 2.07 -2.61 -14.26
CA ALA A 177 2.35 -2.12 -12.90
C ALA A 177 3.39 -2.99 -12.17
N LEU A 178 3.29 -4.32 -12.26
CA LEU A 178 4.25 -5.25 -11.67
C LEU A 178 5.63 -5.17 -12.33
N GLU A 179 5.70 -5.03 -13.66
CA GLU A 179 6.97 -4.83 -14.39
C GLU A 179 7.63 -3.49 -13.97
N GLY A 180 6.85 -2.43 -13.77
CA GLY A 180 7.32 -1.15 -13.23
C GLY A 180 7.83 -1.26 -11.78
N GLU A 181 7.12 -1.99 -10.92
CA GLU A 181 7.56 -2.24 -9.54
C GLU A 181 8.83 -3.09 -9.46
N ILE A 182 8.95 -4.14 -10.29
CA ILE A 182 10.18 -4.94 -10.41
C ILE A 182 11.34 -4.05 -10.87
N GLY A 183 11.13 -3.17 -11.85
CA GLY A 183 12.13 -2.19 -12.30
C GLY A 183 12.58 -1.24 -11.18
N ARG A 184 11.63 -0.72 -10.38
CA ARG A 184 11.90 0.11 -9.20
C ARG A 184 12.73 -0.66 -8.16
N LEU A 185 12.29 -1.85 -7.75
CA LEU A 185 12.97 -2.65 -6.74
C LEU A 185 14.37 -3.09 -7.16
N GLN A 186 14.59 -3.38 -8.44
CA GLN A 186 15.93 -3.63 -9.00
C GLN A 186 16.83 -2.39 -8.92
N GLN A 187 16.30 -1.19 -9.20
CA GLN A 187 17.05 0.05 -9.11
C GLN A 187 17.39 0.41 -7.66
N GLU A 188 16.42 0.35 -6.74
CA GLU A 188 16.68 0.54 -5.30
C GLU A 188 17.68 -0.51 -4.76
N GLY A 189 17.66 -1.73 -5.29
CA GLY A 189 18.63 -2.78 -4.97
C GLY A 189 20.05 -2.39 -5.36
N ARG A 190 20.26 -1.97 -6.61
CA ARG A 190 21.56 -1.48 -7.11
C ARG A 190 22.08 -0.27 -6.31
N GLU A 191 21.19 0.64 -5.93
CA GLU A 191 21.54 1.81 -5.11
C GLU A 191 21.98 1.40 -3.69
N ARG A 192 21.29 0.43 -3.07
CA ARG A 192 21.69 -0.15 -1.78
C ARG A 192 23.02 -0.89 -1.88
N ASP A 193 23.24 -1.70 -2.92
CA ASP A 193 24.50 -2.40 -3.14
C ASP A 193 25.67 -1.43 -3.37
N ALA A 194 25.47 -0.36 -4.14
CA ALA A 194 26.45 0.69 -4.36
C ALA A 194 26.78 1.44 -3.05
N ALA A 195 25.77 1.78 -2.25
CA ALA A 195 25.96 2.42 -0.94
C ALA A 195 26.70 1.50 0.04
N LEU A 196 26.40 0.20 0.06
CA LEU A 196 27.12 -0.80 0.87
C LEU A 196 28.57 -1.01 0.38
N ALA A 197 28.82 -0.96 -0.93
CA ALA A 197 30.18 -1.01 -1.48
C ALA A 197 30.99 0.22 -1.08
N GLN A 198 30.43 1.43 -1.21
CA GLN A 198 31.07 2.68 -0.81
C GLN A 198 31.36 2.69 0.69
N ALA A 199 30.38 2.37 1.54
CA ALA A 199 30.57 2.31 2.99
C ALA A 199 31.67 1.32 3.40
N ARG A 200 31.82 0.18 2.71
CA ARG A 200 32.91 -0.77 2.96
C ARG A 200 34.29 -0.18 2.60
N VAL A 201 34.39 0.61 1.53
CA VAL A 201 35.62 1.32 1.17
C VAL A 201 35.95 2.41 2.20
N ASP A 202 34.95 3.19 2.62
CA ASP A 202 35.12 4.24 3.62
C ASP A 202 35.55 3.66 4.99
N PHE A 203 34.90 2.58 5.45
CA PHE A 203 35.30 1.90 6.69
C PHE A 203 36.71 1.28 6.60
N ALA A 204 37.12 0.75 5.44
CA ALA A 204 38.49 0.28 5.26
C ALA A 204 39.51 1.44 5.37
N ALA A 205 39.22 2.57 4.73
CA ALA A 205 40.07 3.76 4.80
C ALA A 205 40.16 4.34 6.22
N GLU A 206 39.07 4.36 6.99
CA GLU A 206 39.11 4.78 8.41
C GLU A 206 39.87 3.77 9.30
N LEU A 207 39.71 2.46 9.07
CA LEU A 207 40.48 1.44 9.79
C LEU A 207 42.00 1.58 9.54
N ASP A 208 42.41 1.87 8.31
CA ASP A 208 43.83 2.06 7.97
C ASP A 208 44.39 3.39 8.50
N LYS A 209 43.59 4.46 8.56
CA LYS A 209 43.96 5.70 9.29
C LYS A 209 44.17 5.41 10.79
N VAL A 210 43.26 4.65 11.41
CA VAL A 210 43.37 4.28 12.83
C VAL A 210 44.62 3.43 13.08
N ARG A 211 44.88 2.41 12.24
CA ARG A 211 46.11 1.59 12.29
C ARG A 211 47.38 2.45 12.20
N ALA A 212 47.50 3.30 11.18
CA ALA A 212 48.66 4.17 11.01
C ALA A 212 48.84 5.14 12.20
N SER A 213 47.75 5.63 12.80
CA SER A 213 47.82 6.46 14.01
C SER A 213 48.26 5.68 15.25
N ALA A 214 47.88 4.40 15.37
CA ALA A 214 48.30 3.51 16.44
C ALA A 214 49.78 3.12 16.31
N GLU A 215 50.26 2.74 15.12
CA GLU A 215 51.69 2.48 14.84
C GLU A 215 52.56 3.73 15.14
N LEU A 216 52.07 4.91 14.77
CA LEU A 216 52.73 6.19 15.05
C LEU A 216 52.69 6.56 16.55
N ALA A 217 51.68 6.11 17.30
CA ALA A 217 51.65 6.22 18.76
C ALA A 217 52.62 5.22 19.43
N GLU A 218 52.65 3.97 18.97
CA GLU A 218 53.53 2.93 19.51
C GLU A 218 55.00 3.27 19.27
N THR A 219 55.38 3.67 18.06
CA THR A 219 56.76 4.11 17.76
C THR A 219 57.17 5.33 18.59
N ARG A 220 56.25 6.26 18.90
CA ARG A 220 56.49 7.35 19.86
C ARG A 220 56.69 6.84 21.30
N LEU A 221 55.89 5.88 21.75
CA LEU A 221 56.01 5.25 23.07
C LEU A 221 57.35 4.51 23.22
N GLN A 222 57.70 3.64 22.26
CA GLN A 222 58.99 2.96 22.22
C GLN A 222 60.18 3.95 22.20
N ALA A 223 60.04 5.09 21.51
CA ALA A 223 61.07 6.13 21.48
C ALA A 223 61.17 6.89 22.82
N ALA A 224 60.06 7.09 23.53
CA ALA A 224 60.04 7.68 24.87
C ALA A 224 60.62 6.71 25.92
N GLU A 225 60.25 5.44 25.87
CA GLU A 225 60.80 4.37 26.71
C GLU A 225 62.32 4.24 26.55
N LYS A 226 62.82 4.21 25.31
CA LYS A 226 64.27 4.19 25.02
C LYS A 226 65.00 5.42 25.57
N ARG A 227 64.36 6.59 25.61
CA ARG A 227 64.93 7.80 26.25
C ARG A 227 64.95 7.68 27.78
N ALA A 228 63.83 7.27 28.38
CA ALA A 228 63.72 7.08 29.82
C ALA A 228 64.72 6.04 30.34
N LEU A 229 64.93 4.92 29.63
CA LEU A 229 65.95 3.92 29.97
C LEU A 229 67.37 4.51 29.91
N LEU A 230 67.69 5.29 28.88
CA LEU A 230 68.99 5.98 28.78
C LEU A 230 69.18 7.08 29.85
N GLU A 231 68.09 7.70 30.31
CA GLU A 231 68.12 8.67 31.42
C GLU A 231 68.33 7.96 32.76
N ILE A 232 67.62 6.86 33.02
CA ILE A 232 67.84 5.98 34.18
C ILE A 232 69.28 5.45 34.22
N ASP A 233 69.85 5.02 33.09
CA ASP A 233 71.23 4.53 33.04
C ASP A 233 72.27 5.66 33.18
N ARG A 234 71.97 6.88 32.73
CA ARG A 234 72.78 8.07 33.05
C ARG A 234 72.75 8.35 34.56
N GLU A 235 71.58 8.35 35.18
CA GLU A 235 71.40 8.56 36.62
C GLU A 235 72.08 7.46 37.45
N ARG A 236 71.99 6.19 37.05
CA ARG A 236 72.76 5.07 37.62
C ARG A 236 74.27 5.31 37.49
N SER A 237 74.74 5.78 36.33
CA SER A 237 76.16 6.09 36.14
C SER A 237 76.63 7.29 36.98
N ALA A 238 75.77 8.28 37.21
CA ALA A 238 76.06 9.46 38.01
C ALA A 238 76.05 9.12 39.51
N THR A 239 75.05 8.39 39.98
CA THR A 239 74.99 7.89 41.37
C THR A 239 76.17 6.96 41.68
N ALA A 240 76.55 6.06 40.76
CA ALA A 240 77.75 5.22 40.93
C ALA A 240 79.08 6.00 40.94
N ARG A 241 79.15 7.18 40.28
CA ARG A 241 80.30 8.10 40.41
C ARG A 241 80.30 8.79 41.76
N LEU A 242 79.16 9.37 42.16
CA LEU A 242 78.99 10.06 43.44
C LEU A 242 79.23 9.11 44.63
N GLN A 243 78.87 7.83 44.52
CA GLN A 243 79.20 6.80 45.51
C GLN A 243 80.72 6.62 45.63
N ARG A 244 81.46 6.47 44.52
CA ARG A 244 82.93 6.35 44.54
C ARG A 244 83.63 7.62 45.02
N GLU A 245 83.08 8.79 44.70
CA GLU A 245 83.58 10.08 45.19
C GLU A 245 83.34 10.23 46.71
N LEU A 246 82.19 9.77 47.21
CA LEU A 246 81.88 9.70 48.64
C LEU A 246 82.77 8.69 49.37
N GLU A 247 82.95 7.48 48.84
CA GLU A 247 83.87 6.46 49.36
C GLU A 247 85.31 6.99 49.39
N GLY A 248 85.77 7.64 48.32
CA GLY A 248 87.10 8.25 48.24
C GLY A 248 87.27 9.44 49.19
N ALA A 249 86.21 10.24 49.43
CA ALA A 249 86.21 11.31 50.43
C ALA A 249 86.21 10.75 51.85
N GLN A 250 85.48 9.67 52.13
CA GLN A 250 85.50 8.95 53.40
C GLN A 250 86.89 8.35 53.67
N GLN A 251 87.51 7.69 52.68
CA GLN A 251 88.88 7.16 52.78
C GLN A 251 89.93 8.25 53.04
N ARG A 252 89.79 9.43 52.42
CA ARG A 252 90.64 10.59 52.74
C ARG A 252 90.39 11.07 54.17
N ALA A 253 89.14 11.25 54.58
CA ALA A 253 88.78 11.68 55.92
C ALA A 253 89.25 10.70 57.02
N THR A 254 89.26 9.38 56.75
CA THR A 254 89.85 8.40 57.67
C THR A 254 91.37 8.48 57.70
N LEU A 255 92.05 8.58 56.54
CA LEU A 255 93.52 8.71 56.47
C LEU A 255 94.02 10.02 57.10
N ASP A 256 93.30 11.14 56.90
CA ASP A 256 93.61 12.43 57.51
C ASP A 256 93.26 12.43 59.01
N GLY A 257 92.24 11.68 59.41
CA GLY A 257 91.94 11.37 60.82
C GLY A 257 93.05 10.54 61.50
N GLU A 258 93.56 9.50 60.83
CA GLU A 258 94.69 8.68 61.28
C GLU A 258 95.98 9.51 61.37
N ARG A 259 96.26 10.37 60.38
CA ARG A 259 97.37 11.33 60.41
C ARG A 259 97.26 12.28 61.60
N ALA A 260 96.11 12.92 61.77
CA ALA A 260 95.88 13.83 62.90
C ALA A 260 95.99 13.10 64.25
N GLN A 261 95.51 11.86 64.36
CA GLN A 261 95.72 11.03 65.55
C GLN A 261 97.20 10.69 65.77
N GLY A 262 97.94 10.39 64.71
CA GLY A 262 99.39 10.13 64.76
C GLY A 262 100.20 11.37 65.17
N GLU A 263 99.86 12.55 64.64
CA GLU A 263 100.43 13.84 65.02
C GLU A 263 100.10 14.18 66.48
N ILE A 264 98.85 13.98 66.92
CA ILE A 264 98.46 14.16 68.32
C ILE A 264 99.25 13.20 69.23
N GLN A 265 99.43 11.93 68.84
CA GLN A 265 100.26 10.98 69.60
C GLN A 265 101.74 11.36 69.61
N ALA A 266 102.29 11.90 68.52
CA ALA A 266 103.67 12.39 68.45
C ALA A 266 103.87 13.63 69.33
N LEU A 267 102.94 14.59 69.29
CA LEU A 267 102.92 15.76 70.17
C LEU A 267 102.72 15.37 71.64
N GLN A 268 101.90 14.36 71.93
CA GLN A 268 101.75 13.81 73.29
C GLN A 268 103.04 13.15 73.80
N LYS A 269 103.77 12.42 72.94
CA LYS A 269 105.10 11.88 73.26
C LYS A 269 106.09 13.01 73.54
N GLN A 270 106.22 13.98 72.63
CA GLN A 270 107.09 15.14 72.81
C GLN A 270 106.74 15.94 74.08
N LEU A 271 105.45 16.10 74.41
CA LEU A 271 105.01 16.74 75.65
C LEU A 271 105.37 15.91 76.89
N GLY A 272 105.31 14.58 76.79
CA GLY A 272 105.79 13.64 77.81
C GLY A 272 107.30 13.72 77.99
N ASP A 273 108.07 13.74 76.91
CA ASP A 273 109.52 13.88 76.90
C ASP A 273 109.95 15.23 77.50
N VAL A 274 109.32 16.33 77.10
CA VAL A 274 109.57 17.67 77.67
C VAL A 274 109.19 17.73 79.15
N ARG A 275 108.10 17.08 79.58
CA ARG A 275 107.76 16.95 81.01
C ARG A 275 108.78 16.10 81.77
N HIS A 276 109.33 15.05 81.16
CA HIS A 276 110.39 14.25 81.77
C HIS A 276 111.71 15.04 81.89
N HIS A 277 112.10 15.78 80.86
CA HIS A 277 113.24 16.69 80.90
C HIS A 277 113.04 17.82 81.92
N ALA A 278 111.83 18.39 82.02
CA ALA A 278 111.48 19.36 83.05
C ALA A 278 111.61 18.74 84.46
N GLY A 279 111.09 17.54 84.70
CA GLY A 279 111.25 16.82 85.96
C GLY A 279 112.70 16.46 86.29
N ILE A 280 113.53 16.16 85.29
CA ILE A 280 114.98 15.97 85.46
C ILE A 280 115.65 17.30 85.85
N LEU A 281 115.30 18.41 85.19
CA LEU A 281 115.84 19.75 85.48
C LEU A 281 115.36 20.28 86.84
N GLU A 282 114.13 20.00 87.25
CA GLU A 282 113.60 20.27 88.59
C GLU A 282 114.32 19.42 89.65
N GLY A 283 114.60 18.15 89.35
CA GLY A 283 115.43 17.29 90.19
C GLY A 283 116.88 17.78 90.32
N GLN A 284 117.48 18.25 89.22
CA GLN A 284 118.80 18.88 89.21
C GLN A 284 118.81 20.22 89.95
N LEU A 285 117.76 21.03 89.83
CA LEU A 285 117.59 22.26 90.60
C LEU A 285 117.42 21.98 92.09
N GLY A 286 116.64 20.95 92.47
CA GLY A 286 116.52 20.51 93.86
C GLY A 286 117.85 20.01 94.43
N ALA A 287 118.63 19.25 93.65
CA ALA A 287 119.97 18.82 94.03
C ALA A 287 120.96 20.00 94.14
N LEU A 288 120.90 20.98 93.23
CA LEU A 288 121.70 22.20 93.28
C LEU A 288 121.30 23.12 94.43
N GLN A 289 120.02 23.23 94.77
CA GLN A 289 119.53 23.96 95.94
C GLN A 289 119.99 23.29 97.24
N ALA A 290 119.85 21.97 97.37
CA ALA A 290 120.39 21.22 98.50
C ALA A 290 121.92 21.35 98.63
N SER A 291 122.64 21.37 97.51
CA SER A 291 124.09 21.66 97.47
C SER A 291 124.41 23.09 97.89
N HIS A 292 123.63 24.07 97.44
CA HIS A 292 123.81 25.48 97.79
C HIS A 292 123.47 25.76 99.25
N ASP A 293 122.49 25.06 99.84
CA ASP A 293 122.19 25.16 101.27
C ASP A 293 123.28 24.53 102.14
N ALA A 294 123.83 23.39 101.74
CA ALA A 294 125.03 22.83 102.38
C ALA A 294 126.25 23.78 102.27
N GLN A 295 126.42 24.44 101.13
CA GLN A 295 127.46 25.47 100.96
C GLN A 295 127.18 26.73 101.80
N ASN A 296 125.93 27.17 101.92
CA ASN A 296 125.53 28.28 102.79
C ASN A 296 125.85 27.98 104.26
N GLN A 297 125.51 26.78 104.75
CA GLN A 297 125.88 26.32 106.10
C GLN A 297 127.41 26.32 106.30
N THR A 298 128.17 25.91 105.28
CA THR A 298 129.65 25.97 105.30
C THR A 298 130.16 27.42 105.36
N ILE A 299 129.50 28.35 104.66
CA ILE A 299 129.82 29.79 104.68
C ILE A 299 129.50 30.41 106.05
N GLU A 300 128.44 29.99 106.74
CA GLU A 300 128.17 30.45 108.11
C GLU A 300 129.27 30.01 109.10
N VAL A 301 129.71 28.75 109.03
CA VAL A 301 130.84 28.23 109.84
C VAL A 301 132.16 28.97 109.55
N LEU A 302 132.36 29.46 108.31
CA LEU A 302 133.52 30.29 107.96
C LEU A 302 133.35 31.75 108.41
N ARG A 303 132.14 32.31 108.35
CA ARG A 303 131.85 33.67 108.88
C ARG A 303 132.01 33.76 110.40
N GLN A 304 131.73 32.67 111.12
CA GLN A 304 132.04 32.56 112.55
C GLN A 304 133.54 32.63 112.89
N LYS A 305 134.45 32.57 111.90
CA LYS A 305 135.90 32.75 112.10
C LYS A 305 136.42 34.17 111.83
N LEU A 306 135.56 35.11 111.41
CA LEU A 306 135.95 36.52 111.15
C LEU A 306 135.61 37.48 112.32
N THR A 307 135.30 36.97 113.51
CA THR A 307 134.66 37.71 114.60
C THR A 307 135.62 38.43 115.56
N THR A 308 136.52 39.30 115.06
CA THR A 308 137.32 40.22 115.91
C THR A 308 137.54 41.61 115.29
N ALA A 309 136.47 42.26 114.83
CA ALA A 309 136.42 43.70 114.59
C ALA A 309 135.02 44.24 114.98
N ALA A 310 134.90 45.56 115.20
CA ALA A 310 133.69 46.22 115.70
C ALA A 310 132.41 45.88 114.90
N GLY A 311 131.21 45.83 115.51
CA GLY A 311 130.85 46.09 116.90
C GLY A 311 129.34 46.08 117.12
N ARG A 312 128.91 45.54 118.27
CA ARG A 312 127.55 45.63 118.87
C ARG A 312 127.00 47.07 118.93
N PRO A 313 125.69 47.30 119.23
CA PRO A 313 124.45 46.54 118.97
C PRO A 313 123.34 47.55 118.50
N PRO A 314 122.02 47.53 118.89
CA PRO A 314 121.13 46.47 119.40
C PRO A 314 119.76 46.35 118.68
N GLU A 315 119.00 45.36 119.17
CA GLU A 315 117.54 45.17 119.11
C GLU A 315 116.62 46.42 118.96
N ARG A 316 115.44 46.27 118.31
CA ARG A 316 114.13 46.08 119.00
C ARG A 316 112.89 46.00 118.08
N ARG A 317 111.86 45.30 118.60
CA ARG A 317 110.38 45.36 118.33
C ARG A 317 109.92 45.38 116.85
N LYS A 318 109.12 44.42 116.35
CA LYS A 318 107.73 44.03 116.77
C LYS A 318 106.71 45.18 116.81
N SER A 319 106.30 45.70 115.64
CA SER A 319 105.03 46.40 115.39
C SER A 319 104.89 46.78 113.90
N ARG A 320 103.72 46.95 113.26
CA ARG A 320 102.32 46.50 113.48
C ARG A 320 101.50 47.04 112.28
N ARG A 321 100.46 46.31 111.81
CA ARG A 321 99.27 46.83 111.07
C ARG A 321 99.47 47.30 109.60
N ALA A 322 98.39 47.14 108.81
CA ALA A 322 97.79 48.15 107.91
C ALA A 322 98.54 48.59 106.61
N ILE A 323 97.88 49.12 105.56
CA ILE A 323 96.46 49.10 105.11
C ILE A 323 96.41 49.27 103.57
N ALA A 324 95.25 48.98 102.98
CA ALA A 324 94.89 49.09 101.56
C ALA A 324 95.47 50.27 100.73
N GLY A 325 95.63 50.01 99.42
CA GLY A 325 95.57 51.00 98.35
C GLY A 325 94.60 50.53 97.26
N ALA A 326 93.62 51.35 96.88
CA ALA A 326 92.47 50.91 96.07
C ALA A 326 92.08 51.89 94.94
N VAL A 327 91.85 51.34 93.75
CA VAL A 327 90.83 51.69 92.74
C VAL A 327 90.63 53.17 92.33
N LYS A 328 90.86 53.46 91.04
CA LYS A 328 89.96 54.18 90.08
C LYS A 328 90.60 54.17 88.67
N SER A 329 89.93 54.10 87.52
CA SER A 329 88.50 54.18 87.09
C SER A 329 87.91 55.56 86.77
N VAL A 330 88.03 55.99 85.49
CA VAL A 330 87.14 56.90 84.69
C VAL A 330 87.37 56.54 83.19
N ARG A 331 86.44 56.34 82.23
CA ARG A 331 84.96 56.17 82.14
C ARG A 331 84.15 57.27 81.38
N SER A 332 84.24 57.31 80.04
CA SER A 332 83.23 57.86 79.10
C SER A 332 83.39 57.18 77.71
N SER A 333 82.43 57.01 76.78
CA SER A 333 81.04 57.48 76.53
C SER A 333 80.90 58.84 75.78
N ARG A 334 79.87 59.13 74.95
CA ARG A 334 78.60 58.41 74.61
C ARG A 334 77.95 59.00 73.33
N LYS A 335 76.99 58.26 72.71
CA LYS A 335 75.95 58.68 71.71
C LYS A 335 76.44 59.18 70.33
N GLY A 336 75.65 59.14 69.25
CA GLY A 336 74.43 58.33 68.95
C GLY A 336 73.06 59.04 68.88
N ALA A 337 72.49 59.11 67.66
CA ALA A 337 71.05 59.29 67.33
C ALA A 337 70.82 58.77 65.87
N ALA A 338 69.75 58.13 65.40
CA ALA A 338 68.42 57.70 65.89
C ALA A 338 67.20 58.51 65.36
N GLY A 339 66.13 57.76 65.01
CA GLY A 339 64.82 58.27 64.54
C GLY A 339 64.63 58.16 63.02
N THR A 340 63.51 57.66 62.50
CA THR A 340 62.34 57.00 63.12
C THR A 340 61.75 55.97 62.17
#